data_AF-A0A1I5AQH0-F1
#
_entry.id   AF-A0A1I5AQH0-F1
#
_cell.length_a   1.000
_cell.length_b   1.000
_cell.length_c   1.000
_cell.angle_alpha   90.00
_cell.angle_beta   90.00
_cell.angle_gamma   90.00
#
_symmetry.space_group_name_H-M   'P 1'
#
loop_
_entity.id
_entity.type
_entity.pdbx_description
1 polymer ?
#
loop_
_entity_poly.entity_id
_entity_poly.type
_entity_poly.pdbx_seq_one_letter_code
_entity_poly.pdbx_strand_id
1 'polypeptide(L)'
;MKRFKNYLMYVAVLAMLMISCSKDEIDSIPTDEPEMATLSFGVVLNDLMDQQSLTKQAMTFPDCSDQVPSYVQVVLSGTTAVGSYEDPIEVGVNPNPGDFDDDGTEEYFTLESSDLELEAGPYSLDFFAVYDEDDNLIWLAPYGESDYIDWVSTPLPMEFDLGAGTKKYLDVEVLCFDDRTVNEFGYLFFDLHPTQAIEFCIFGNYCDDDGRHYPAEYSVNIWSGNDDTGEVLYSDLQNTVEMDNNGDYSGSTVCVALPDIGGEDTVDHYYVEITLLNSDAYGDVTEEVIRSFTLTDAQVRTLFDGEDAIDYWHFREGVGCATDSPTFTDNGTPPVIDVDTNIYIYFDSSGSMNSTLSPLQTMRNTLLKDALIGLYDNDEDAYNDKVRVISDGSERTLNMLNFQGETPAGNVISLVFQDEAEYIYHSGGAWDENTTRTGTYELDVDALRTRLNSFPSGYYRGVIFQVETDTWGPFANFKSLIEYIENGTGNYAGNYGLSDRIEFGYNYGVTPGATPTYYADLIVQALEDLGYQL
;
A
#
# COMPACT_ATOMS: atom_id res chain seq x y z
N MET A 1 24.82 2.46 102.28
CA MET A 1 24.01 1.77 101.25
C MET A 1 22.94 2.68 100.61
N LYS A 2 23.30 3.88 100.13
CA LYS A 2 22.37 4.76 99.37
C LYS A 2 22.93 5.26 98.03
N ARG A 3 24.22 5.04 97.75
CA ARG A 3 24.84 5.40 96.45
C ARG A 3 24.85 4.26 95.43
N PHE A 4 24.65 3.01 95.88
CA PHE A 4 24.70 1.83 95.00
C PHE A 4 23.47 1.72 94.07
N LYS A 5 22.30 2.22 94.50
CA LYS A 5 21.08 2.20 93.67
C LYS A 5 21.14 3.19 92.49
N ASN A 6 21.87 4.30 92.64
CA ASN A 6 22.00 5.29 91.56
C ASN A 6 22.98 4.80 90.48
N TYR A 7 24.06 4.10 90.86
CA TYR A 7 24.97 3.48 89.88
C TYR A 7 24.32 2.33 89.11
N LEU A 8 23.42 1.56 89.73
CA LEU A 8 22.69 0.49 89.04
C LEU A 8 21.76 1.05 87.94
N MET A 9 21.20 2.24 88.16
CA MET A 9 20.30 2.89 87.20
C MET A 9 21.06 3.45 85.98
N TYR A 10 22.26 4.00 86.19
CA TYR A 10 23.12 4.43 85.07
C TYR A 10 23.66 3.25 84.26
N VAL A 11 23.99 2.12 84.90
CA VAL A 11 24.42 0.90 84.21
C VAL A 11 23.27 0.27 83.40
N ALA A 12 22.03 0.33 83.90
CA ALA A 12 20.86 -0.17 83.17
C ALA A 12 20.49 0.70 81.94
N VAL A 13 20.66 2.02 82.03
CA VAL A 13 20.44 2.93 80.89
C VAL A 13 21.57 2.82 79.85
N LEU A 14 22.83 2.62 80.27
CA LEU A 14 23.94 2.36 79.36
C LEU A 14 23.80 0.99 78.66
N ALA A 15 23.23 0.00 79.34
CA ALA A 15 22.95 -1.32 78.76
C ALA A 15 21.79 -1.29 77.75
N MET A 16 20.80 -0.40 77.91
CA MET A 16 19.70 -0.23 76.95
C MET A 16 20.10 0.57 75.69
N LEU A 17 21.18 1.37 75.75
CA LEU A 17 21.72 2.06 74.56
C LEU A 17 22.62 1.17 73.68
N MET A 18 22.99 -0.03 74.15
CA MET A 18 23.86 -0.98 73.42
C MET A 18 23.06 -2.16 72.80
N ILE A 19 21.72 -2.08 72.76
CA ILE A 19 20.83 -3.11 72.17
C ILE A 19 20.14 -2.59 70.89
N SER A 20 20.64 -1.53 70.27
CA SER A 20 20.14 -1.03 68.96
C SER A 20 21.02 -1.44 67.78
N CYS A 21 21.59 -2.64 67.82
CA CYS A 21 21.86 -3.39 66.61
C CYS A 21 21.02 -4.65 66.74
N SER A 22 19.99 -4.78 65.90
CA SER A 22 19.41 -6.09 65.63
C SER A 22 20.56 -6.97 65.20
N LYS A 23 20.90 -7.90 66.08
CA LYS A 23 21.82 -8.96 65.75
C LYS A 23 20.95 -9.97 65.03
N ASP A 24 20.75 -9.75 63.73
CA ASP A 24 20.34 -10.86 62.88
C ASP A 24 21.48 -11.86 62.98
N GLU A 25 21.14 -13.03 63.50
CA GLU A 25 21.99 -14.20 63.44
C GLU A 25 22.24 -14.43 61.96
N ILE A 26 23.42 -14.04 61.48
CA ILE A 26 23.94 -14.55 60.22
C ILE A 26 24.26 -16.01 60.52
N ASP A 27 23.23 -16.86 60.40
CA ASP A 27 23.41 -18.17 59.83
C ASP A 27 24.32 -17.97 58.62
N SER A 28 25.44 -18.68 58.60
CA SER A 28 26.26 -18.82 57.40
C SER A 28 25.45 -19.60 56.38
N ILE A 29 24.44 -18.94 55.81
CA ILE A 29 23.96 -19.21 54.47
C ILE A 29 25.15 -18.80 53.61
N PRO A 30 25.70 -19.67 52.76
CA PRO A 30 26.46 -19.18 51.63
C PRO A 30 25.44 -18.38 50.82
N THR A 31 25.38 -17.07 51.03
CA THR A 31 24.80 -16.20 50.02
C THR A 31 25.82 -16.24 48.90
N ASP A 32 25.65 -17.20 47.99
CA ASP A 32 26.06 -17.09 46.60
C ASP A 32 25.24 -15.96 45.92
N GLU A 33 25.03 -14.84 46.61
CA GLU A 33 24.47 -13.62 46.03
C GLU A 33 25.67 -12.89 45.44
N PRO A 34 25.75 -12.78 44.11
CA PRO A 34 26.87 -12.11 43.47
C PRO A 34 27.01 -10.68 44.01
N GLU A 35 28.24 -10.25 44.28
CA GLU A 35 28.50 -8.85 44.67
C GLU A 35 28.23 -7.96 43.46
N MET A 36 27.06 -7.31 43.45
CA MET A 36 26.57 -6.50 42.32
C MET A 36 27.32 -5.16 42.22
N ALA A 37 27.35 -4.61 41.01
CA ALA A 37 27.81 -3.28 40.64
C ALA A 37 26.69 -2.56 39.88
N THR A 38 26.60 -1.24 40.00
CA THR A 38 25.61 -0.44 39.28
C THR A 38 26.29 0.26 38.11
N LEU A 39 25.74 0.12 36.90
CA LEU A 39 26.20 0.79 35.70
C LEU A 39 25.29 1.98 35.34
N SER A 40 25.87 3.05 34.82
CA SER A 40 25.14 4.20 34.27
C SER A 40 25.91 4.76 33.07
N PHE A 41 25.19 5.31 32.09
CA PHE A 41 25.77 5.84 30.87
C PHE A 41 25.58 7.36 30.78
N GLY A 42 26.61 8.07 30.33
CA GLY A 42 26.58 9.45 29.88
C GLY A 42 26.52 9.48 28.35
N VAL A 43 25.60 10.25 27.78
CA VAL A 43 25.43 10.39 26.33
C VAL A 43 26.16 11.65 25.88
N VAL A 44 27.28 11.45 25.19
CA VAL A 44 28.09 12.55 24.65
C VAL A 44 27.74 12.71 23.17
N LEU A 45 26.90 13.69 22.86
CA LEU A 45 26.59 14.03 21.47
C LEU A 45 27.80 14.72 20.83
N ASN A 46 28.39 14.09 19.82
CA ASN A 46 29.43 14.75 19.03
C ASN A 46 28.79 15.55 17.88
N ASP A 47 28.26 16.73 18.22
CA ASP A 47 27.71 17.69 17.25
C ASP A 47 28.86 18.40 16.51
N LEU A 48 29.24 17.85 15.35
CA LEU A 48 30.30 18.42 14.52
C LEU A 48 29.91 19.72 13.81
N MET A 49 28.67 20.22 13.90
CA MET A 49 28.30 21.48 13.26
C MET A 49 29.10 22.67 13.84
N ASP A 50 29.48 22.61 15.13
CA ASP A 50 30.30 23.65 15.77
C ASP A 50 31.80 23.57 15.40
N GLN A 51 32.29 22.41 14.93
CA GLN A 51 33.68 22.22 14.50
C GLN A 51 33.91 22.44 12.99
N GLN A 52 32.85 22.48 12.18
CA GLN A 52 32.89 22.51 10.72
C GLN A 52 33.25 23.86 10.06
N SER A 53 34.00 24.74 10.72
CA SER A 53 34.53 25.93 10.03
C SER A 53 35.70 25.63 9.06
N LEU A 54 36.30 24.43 9.05
CA LEU A 54 37.54 24.18 8.31
C LEU A 54 37.75 22.76 7.75
N THR A 55 36.84 22.17 6.95
CA THR A 55 37.24 21.37 5.76
C THR A 55 36.05 20.98 4.89
N LYS A 56 35.89 21.65 3.75
CA LYS A 56 35.04 21.19 2.64
C LYS A 56 35.74 20.03 1.92
N GLN A 57 35.28 18.80 2.12
CA GLN A 57 35.19 17.79 1.04
C GLN A 57 34.36 16.57 1.46
N ALA A 58 33.16 16.49 0.91
CA ALA A 58 32.45 15.27 0.51
C ALA A 58 32.05 14.24 1.59
N MET A 59 31.19 14.63 2.54
CA MET A 59 30.00 13.89 2.99
C MET A 59 29.11 14.89 3.75
N THR A 60 27.82 14.97 3.43
CA THR A 60 26.85 15.78 4.17
C THR A 60 26.44 14.98 5.39
N PHE A 61 27.04 15.27 6.54
CA PHE A 61 26.59 14.75 7.82
C PHE A 61 25.20 15.34 8.12
N PRO A 62 24.24 14.54 8.62
CA PRO A 62 22.87 14.99 8.88
C PRO A 62 22.83 16.07 9.96
N ASP A 63 21.86 16.98 9.84
CA ASP A 63 21.56 17.94 10.89
C ASP A 63 20.94 17.18 12.08
N CYS A 64 21.37 17.52 13.29
CA CYS A 64 20.89 16.86 14.49
C CYS A 64 19.44 17.22 14.79
N SER A 65 18.68 16.24 15.28
CA SER A 65 17.32 16.47 15.78
C SER A 65 17.33 17.46 16.94
N ASP A 66 16.39 18.41 16.93
CA ASP A 66 16.15 19.34 18.05
C ASP A 66 15.37 18.68 19.22
N GLN A 67 15.05 17.38 19.10
CA GLN A 67 14.30 16.63 20.11
C GLN A 67 15.15 16.30 21.33
N VAL A 68 14.48 16.14 22.48
CA VAL A 68 15.13 15.87 23.77
C VAL A 68 15.21 14.36 24.01
N PRO A 69 16.38 13.81 24.38
CA PRO A 69 16.51 12.41 24.79
C PRO A 69 15.57 12.03 25.94
N SER A 70 14.88 10.90 25.77
CA SER A 70 13.96 10.32 26.75
C SER A 70 14.47 8.99 27.31
N TYR A 71 15.01 8.10 26.47
CA TYR A 71 15.57 6.82 26.90
C TYR A 71 16.68 6.33 25.95
N VAL A 72 17.42 5.33 26.39
CA VAL A 72 18.42 4.62 25.56
C VAL A 72 18.12 3.14 25.49
N GLN A 73 18.45 2.56 24.34
CA GLN A 73 18.49 1.11 24.14
C GLN A 73 19.92 0.62 24.22
N VAL A 74 20.15 -0.41 25.02
CA VAL A 74 21.50 -0.93 25.35
C VAL A 74 21.55 -2.45 25.17
N VAL A 75 22.66 -2.93 24.60
CA VAL A 75 23.02 -4.36 24.60
C VAL A 75 24.42 -4.53 25.19
N LEU A 76 24.54 -5.39 26.20
CA LEU A 76 25.81 -5.75 26.82
C LEU A 76 26.09 -7.25 26.64
N SER A 77 27.32 -7.59 26.29
CA SER A 77 27.86 -8.94 26.42
C SER A 77 28.92 -9.00 27.52
N GLY A 78 29.32 -10.22 27.91
CA GLY A 78 30.37 -10.44 28.91
C GLY A 78 29.97 -11.45 29.98
N THR A 79 30.20 -11.08 31.24
CA THR A 79 29.94 -11.95 32.40
C THR A 79 28.48 -12.39 32.46
N THR A 80 27.57 -11.43 32.28
CA THR A 80 26.14 -11.65 32.11
C THR A 80 25.68 -10.86 30.89
N ALA A 81 25.03 -11.51 29.93
CA ALA A 81 24.45 -10.80 28.79
C ALA A 81 23.21 -10.01 29.25
N VAL A 82 23.08 -8.78 28.77
CA VAL A 82 21.98 -7.86 29.10
C VAL A 82 21.37 -7.36 27.80
N GLY A 83 20.09 -7.67 27.58
CA GLY A 83 19.41 -7.40 26.31
C GLY A 83 19.91 -8.27 25.15
N SER A 84 19.31 -8.05 23.99
CA SER A 84 19.73 -8.60 22.70
C SER A 84 19.44 -7.60 21.58
N TYR A 85 19.97 -7.79 20.38
CA TYR A 85 19.62 -6.91 19.25
C TYR A 85 18.13 -6.96 18.85
N GLU A 86 17.43 -8.05 19.17
CA GLU A 86 15.98 -8.18 18.91
C GLU A 86 15.12 -7.60 20.05
N ASP A 87 15.71 -7.44 21.25
CA ASP A 87 15.04 -6.99 22.47
C ASP A 87 16.09 -6.31 23.38
N PRO A 88 16.54 -5.09 23.02
CA PRO A 88 17.51 -4.34 23.81
C PRO A 88 16.86 -3.82 25.09
N ILE A 89 17.66 -3.63 26.15
CA ILE A 89 17.10 -3.07 27.39
C ILE A 89 16.88 -1.56 27.23
N GLU A 90 15.75 -1.08 27.72
CA GLU A 90 15.42 0.35 27.73
C GLU A 90 15.74 0.97 29.09
N VAL A 91 16.53 2.04 29.07
CA VAL A 91 16.91 2.77 30.28
C VAL A 91 16.56 4.23 30.09
N GLY A 92 15.66 4.74 30.92
CA GLY A 92 15.25 6.14 30.88
C GLY A 92 16.46 7.08 31.04
N VAL A 93 16.42 8.23 30.39
CA VAL A 93 17.42 9.28 30.42
C VAL A 93 16.84 10.50 31.10
N ASN A 94 17.66 11.24 31.85
CA ASN A 94 17.22 12.53 32.36
C ASN A 94 17.14 13.55 31.21
N PRO A 95 15.98 14.19 30.97
CA PRO A 95 15.81 15.15 29.90
C PRO A 95 16.60 16.46 30.10
N ASN A 96 17.27 16.64 31.24
CA ASN A 96 18.16 17.78 31.48
C ASN A 96 19.60 17.29 31.58
N PRO A 97 20.51 17.78 30.73
CA PRO A 97 21.92 17.41 30.81
C PRO A 97 22.57 17.98 32.08
N GLY A 98 23.64 17.34 32.54
CA GLY A 98 24.44 17.82 33.66
C GLY A 98 25.69 16.98 33.89
N ASP A 99 26.65 17.56 34.60
CA ASP A 99 27.93 16.94 34.96
C ASP A 99 27.78 16.10 36.25
N PHE A 100 27.47 14.82 36.10
CA PHE A 100 27.19 13.91 37.24
C PHE A 100 28.40 13.08 37.69
N ASP A 101 29.43 12.99 36.87
CA ASP A 101 30.68 12.30 37.16
C ASP A 101 31.85 13.25 37.48
N ASP A 102 31.61 14.57 37.48
CA ASP A 102 32.53 15.66 37.87
C ASP A 102 33.73 15.75 36.90
N ASP A 103 33.50 15.48 35.61
CA ASP A 103 34.49 15.50 34.54
C ASP A 103 34.60 16.88 33.83
N GLY A 104 33.61 17.76 34.05
CA GLY A 104 33.55 19.11 33.52
C GLY A 104 32.71 19.28 32.24
N THR A 105 32.02 18.24 31.79
CA THR A 105 31.16 18.22 30.60
C THR A 105 29.71 17.96 31.03
N GLU A 106 28.72 18.49 30.29
CA GLU A 106 27.29 18.27 30.60
C GLU A 106 26.72 17.23 29.63
N GLU A 107 26.42 16.03 30.13
CA GLU A 107 25.80 14.94 29.35
C GLU A 107 24.35 14.69 29.76
N TYR A 108 23.61 14.06 28.85
CA TYR A 108 22.40 13.35 29.22
C TYR A 108 22.77 12.04 29.89
N PHE A 109 22.18 11.74 31.04
CA PHE A 109 22.54 10.56 31.82
C PHE A 109 21.37 9.61 32.03
N THR A 110 21.66 8.32 32.09
CA THR A 110 20.65 7.30 32.37
C THR A 110 20.19 7.33 33.83
N LEU A 111 18.87 7.21 34.04
CA LEU A 111 18.26 6.98 35.34
C LEU A 111 18.68 5.62 35.91
N GLU A 112 18.56 5.47 37.24
CA GLU A 112 18.86 4.18 37.88
C GLU A 112 17.86 3.12 37.42
N SER A 113 18.38 2.00 36.90
CA SER A 113 17.60 0.82 36.49
C SER A 113 18.15 -0.43 37.17
N SER A 114 17.24 -1.31 37.60
CA SER A 114 17.61 -2.64 38.10
C SER A 114 18.26 -3.52 37.04
N ASP A 115 17.99 -3.25 35.75
CA ASP A 115 18.59 -4.00 34.64
C ASP A 115 20.08 -3.68 34.45
N LEU A 116 20.57 -2.61 35.08
CA LEU A 116 21.97 -2.21 35.13
C LEU A 116 22.63 -2.47 36.49
N GLU A 117 21.98 -3.24 37.37
CA GLU A 117 22.62 -3.87 38.53
C GLU A 117 23.20 -5.22 38.08
N LEU A 118 24.51 -5.28 37.86
CA LEU A 118 25.20 -6.38 37.19
C LEU A 118 26.25 -7.04 38.09
N GLU A 119 26.55 -8.32 37.86
CA GLU A 119 27.62 -9.01 38.59
C GLU A 119 28.99 -8.41 38.28
N ALA A 120 29.90 -8.39 39.26
CA ALA A 120 31.27 -7.96 39.02
C ALA A 120 31.99 -8.85 37.98
N GLY A 121 32.60 -8.23 36.98
CA GLY A 121 33.30 -8.93 35.90
C GLY A 121 33.52 -8.06 34.66
N PRO A 122 34.13 -8.62 33.61
CA PRO A 122 34.28 -7.96 32.32
C PRO A 122 32.96 -7.91 31.56
N TYR A 123 32.73 -6.79 30.87
CA TYR A 123 31.60 -6.54 29.97
C TYR A 123 32.05 -5.78 28.74
N SER A 124 31.25 -5.89 27.68
CA SER A 124 31.35 -5.10 26.46
C SER A 124 30.01 -4.43 26.17
N LEU A 125 30.04 -3.13 25.86
CA LEU A 125 28.90 -2.41 25.32
C LEU A 125 28.86 -2.62 23.81
N ASP A 126 27.87 -3.35 23.33
CA ASP A 126 27.78 -3.80 21.93
C ASP A 126 26.78 -2.98 21.09
N PHE A 127 25.84 -2.29 21.74
CA PHE A 127 24.85 -1.43 21.10
C PHE A 127 24.43 -0.30 22.02
N PHE A 128 24.29 0.90 21.46
CA PHE A 128 23.81 2.07 22.19
C PHE A 128 23.09 3.04 21.24
N ALA A 129 21.79 3.22 21.48
CA ALA A 129 20.90 4.07 20.68
C ALA A 129 20.06 4.96 21.58
N VAL A 130 19.78 6.19 21.15
CA VAL A 130 19.14 7.24 21.95
C VAL A 130 17.82 7.64 21.29
N TYR A 131 16.74 7.59 22.06
CA TYR A 131 15.37 7.84 21.60
C TYR A 131 14.75 9.04 22.31
N ASP A 132 13.79 9.70 21.64
CA ASP A 132 12.93 10.72 22.25
C ASP A 132 11.67 10.12 22.92
N GLU A 133 10.74 10.97 23.40
CA GLU A 133 9.51 10.53 24.07
C GLU A 133 8.49 9.89 23.11
N ASP A 134 8.61 10.14 21.81
CA ASP A 134 7.73 9.66 20.74
C ASP A 134 8.31 8.43 20.01
N ASP A 135 9.29 7.76 20.62
CA ASP A 135 9.99 6.57 20.11
C ASP A 135 10.80 6.78 18.82
N ASN A 136 11.22 8.02 18.52
CA ASN A 136 12.11 8.30 17.39
C ASN A 136 13.58 8.12 17.78
N LEU A 137 14.33 7.37 16.98
CA LEU A 137 15.79 7.27 17.12
C LEU A 137 16.44 8.59 16.70
N ILE A 138 17.07 9.29 17.65
CA ILE A 138 17.67 10.60 17.42
C ILE A 138 19.19 10.53 17.30
N TRP A 139 19.86 9.68 18.10
CA TRP A 139 21.32 9.50 18.05
C TRP A 139 21.72 8.03 18.15
N LEU A 140 22.82 7.66 17.49
CA LEU A 140 23.31 6.29 17.43
C LEU A 140 24.83 6.23 17.62
N ALA A 141 25.32 5.26 18.38
CA ALA A 141 26.76 5.03 18.54
C ALA A 141 27.31 4.20 17.35
N PRO A 142 28.37 4.64 16.65
CA PRO A 142 29.02 3.85 15.59
C PRO A 142 29.60 2.52 16.11
N TYR A 143 29.49 1.47 15.31
CA TYR A 143 29.92 0.10 15.63
C TYR A 143 30.90 -0.47 14.62
N GLY A 144 31.92 -1.18 15.10
CA GLY A 144 32.84 -1.94 14.25
C GLY A 144 33.67 -1.03 13.33
N GLU A 145 33.99 -1.48 12.11
CA GLU A 145 34.77 -0.71 11.12
C GLU A 145 33.84 0.14 10.23
N SER A 146 33.01 1.00 10.82
CA SER A 146 32.07 1.85 10.08
C SER A 146 32.72 3.12 9.50
N ASP A 147 32.10 3.73 8.49
CA ASP A 147 32.58 5.00 7.90
C ASP A 147 32.50 6.17 8.92
N TYR A 148 31.62 6.07 9.90
CA TYR A 148 31.50 7.02 11.01
C TYR A 148 32.39 6.71 12.22
N ILE A 149 33.19 5.63 12.20
CA ILE A 149 34.06 5.27 13.32
C ILE A 149 35.11 6.36 13.64
N ASP A 150 35.64 7.04 12.61
CA ASP A 150 36.67 8.07 12.75
C ASP A 150 36.15 9.38 13.36
N TRP A 151 34.83 9.47 13.58
CA TRP A 151 34.14 10.65 14.09
C TRP A 151 33.92 10.59 15.60
N VAL A 152 34.17 9.43 16.21
CA VAL A 152 34.12 9.22 17.66
C VAL A 152 35.49 8.77 18.15
N SER A 153 35.86 9.12 19.39
CA SER A 153 37.12 8.72 19.99
C SER A 153 37.08 7.28 20.51
N THR A 154 35.89 6.84 20.93
CA THR A 154 35.66 5.52 21.53
C THR A 154 34.41 4.88 20.91
N PRO A 155 34.53 4.21 19.75
CA PRO A 155 33.42 3.51 19.10
C PRO A 155 33.04 2.22 19.83
N LEU A 156 31.90 1.63 19.46
CA LEU A 156 31.50 0.31 19.90
C LEU A 156 32.14 -0.80 19.04
N PRO A 157 32.36 -2.02 19.58
CA PRO A 157 32.11 -2.42 20.97
C PRO A 157 33.12 -1.84 21.97
N MET A 158 32.65 -1.46 23.16
CA MET A 158 33.46 -0.84 24.21
C MET A 158 33.62 -1.77 25.43
N GLU A 159 34.85 -2.21 25.70
CA GLU A 159 35.17 -3.13 26.81
C GLU A 159 35.42 -2.39 28.14
N PHE A 160 34.85 -2.89 29.23
CA PHE A 160 35.04 -2.37 30.59
C PHE A 160 34.92 -3.45 31.67
N ASP A 161 35.46 -3.15 32.86
CA ASP A 161 35.38 -4.03 34.03
C ASP A 161 34.49 -3.41 35.12
N LEU A 162 33.56 -4.21 35.67
CA LEU A 162 32.76 -3.86 36.83
C LEU A 162 33.36 -4.45 38.11
N GLY A 163 33.65 -3.59 39.09
CA GLY A 163 34.10 -3.99 40.41
C GLY A 163 32.93 -4.21 41.37
N ALA A 164 33.05 -5.21 42.23
CA ALA A 164 32.07 -5.51 43.28
C ALA A 164 31.75 -4.27 44.15
N GLY A 165 30.46 -3.93 44.28
CA GLY A 165 29.97 -2.82 45.08
C GLY A 165 30.35 -1.42 44.56
N THR A 166 30.69 -1.29 43.27
CA THR A 166 31.02 -0.01 42.64
C THR A 166 29.86 0.52 41.80
N LYS A 167 29.77 1.86 41.69
CA LYS A 167 28.96 2.53 40.67
C LYS A 167 29.90 2.98 39.55
N LYS A 168 29.73 2.43 38.36
CA LYS A 168 30.55 2.75 37.19
C LYS A 168 29.75 3.66 36.27
N TYR A 169 30.41 4.71 35.80
CA TYR A 169 29.92 5.62 34.77
C TYR A 169 30.73 5.38 33.50
N LEU A 170 30.04 5.35 32.35
CA LEU A 170 30.63 5.21 31.03
C LEU A 170 30.07 6.29 30.09
N ASP A 171 30.97 7.05 29.47
CA ASP A 171 30.59 8.02 28.46
C ASP A 171 30.55 7.34 27.10
N VAL A 172 29.40 7.46 26.44
CA VAL A 172 29.14 6.87 25.14
C VAL A 172 28.99 7.99 24.13
N GLU A 173 29.92 8.03 23.18
CA GLU A 173 29.89 8.99 22.09
C GLU A 173 28.88 8.55 21.03
N VAL A 174 27.92 9.43 20.73
CA VAL A 174 26.86 9.20 19.75
C VAL A 174 26.87 10.28 18.67
N LEU A 175 26.39 9.89 17.49
CA LEU A 175 26.26 10.76 16.32
C LEU A 175 24.79 10.91 15.92
N CYS A 176 24.48 11.98 15.20
CA CYS A 176 23.13 12.29 14.75
C CYS A 176 22.65 11.25 13.74
N PHE A 177 21.48 10.67 14.04
CA PHE A 177 20.92 9.58 13.27
C PHE A 177 20.14 10.09 12.06
N ASP A 178 20.36 9.43 10.91
CA ASP A 178 19.59 9.58 9.68
C ASP A 178 19.43 8.19 9.09
N ASP A 179 18.19 7.80 8.83
CA ASP A 179 17.85 6.46 8.33
C ASP A 179 18.51 6.15 6.98
N ARG A 180 18.77 7.17 6.15
CA ARG A 180 19.41 7.03 4.84
C ARG A 180 20.91 6.68 4.92
N THR A 181 21.55 6.91 6.06
CA THR A 181 22.99 6.66 6.28
C THR A 181 23.25 5.61 7.35
N VAL A 182 22.24 4.80 7.69
CA VAL A 182 22.33 3.79 8.75
C VAL A 182 23.50 2.81 8.58
N ASN A 183 23.80 2.39 7.33
CA ASN A 183 24.91 1.50 7.02
C ASN A 183 26.28 2.10 7.40
N GLU A 184 26.39 3.43 7.43
CA GLU A 184 27.62 4.16 7.78
C GLU A 184 27.94 4.08 9.28
N PHE A 185 26.98 3.64 10.11
CA PHE A 185 27.18 3.33 11.54
C PHE A 185 27.71 1.90 11.76
N GLY A 186 27.83 1.07 10.71
CA GLY A 186 28.47 -0.25 10.78
C GLY A 186 27.57 -1.37 11.29
N TYR A 187 26.29 -1.07 11.52
CA TYR A 187 25.27 -2.06 11.76
C TYR A 187 24.79 -2.60 10.41
N LEU A 188 24.88 -3.91 10.25
CA LEU A 188 24.16 -4.64 9.21
C LEU A 188 22.71 -4.75 9.68
N PHE A 189 21.98 -3.63 9.68
CA PHE A 189 20.54 -3.71 9.72
C PHE A 189 20.15 -4.45 8.44
N PHE A 190 19.71 -5.70 8.58
CA PHE A 190 18.76 -6.20 7.61
C PHE A 190 17.62 -5.21 7.70
N ASP A 191 17.39 -4.45 6.64
CA ASP A 191 16.11 -3.77 6.43
C ASP A 191 15.03 -4.85 6.49
N LEU A 192 14.59 -5.18 7.69
CA LEU A 192 13.18 -5.31 7.93
C LEU A 192 12.72 -3.86 8.00
N HIS A 193 12.61 -3.21 6.83
CA HIS A 193 11.43 -2.39 6.63
C HIS A 193 10.29 -3.31 7.09
N PRO A 194 9.54 -2.99 8.15
CA PRO A 194 8.23 -3.59 8.29
C PRO A 194 7.52 -3.13 7.03
N THR A 195 7.58 -3.95 5.97
CA THR A 195 6.70 -3.79 4.83
C THR A 195 5.34 -3.96 5.47
N GLN A 196 4.69 -2.83 5.70
CA GLN A 196 3.32 -2.86 6.17
C GLN A 196 2.61 -3.71 5.11
N ALA A 197 1.88 -4.73 5.54
CA ALA A 197 1.18 -5.56 4.59
C ALA A 197 -0.25 -5.06 4.54
N ILE A 198 -0.72 -4.65 3.37
CA ILE A 198 -2.12 -4.31 3.16
C ILE A 198 -2.85 -5.55 2.66
N GLU A 199 -3.92 -5.94 3.32
CA GLU A 199 -4.74 -7.07 2.86
C GLU A 199 -5.53 -6.67 1.61
N PHE A 200 -5.58 -7.57 0.62
CA PHE A 200 -6.41 -7.43 -0.57
C PHE A 200 -7.16 -8.74 -0.79
N CYS A 201 -8.48 -8.66 -0.87
CA CYS A 201 -9.37 -9.81 -1.02
C CYS A 201 -10.10 -9.79 -2.36
N ILE A 202 -10.09 -10.92 -3.06
CA ILE A 202 -10.77 -11.12 -4.36
C ILE A 202 -11.86 -12.18 -4.19
N PHE A 203 -13.05 -11.91 -4.71
CA PHE A 203 -14.13 -12.88 -4.85
C PHE A 203 -14.64 -12.88 -6.30
N GLY A 204 -15.21 -13.99 -6.77
CA GLY A 204 -15.59 -14.16 -8.17
C GLY A 204 -16.96 -14.82 -8.37
N ASN A 205 -17.71 -14.32 -9.35
CA ASN A 205 -18.88 -15.02 -9.90
C ASN A 205 -18.74 -15.29 -11.40
N TYR A 206 -19.32 -16.41 -11.84
CA TYR A 206 -19.50 -16.77 -13.24
C TYR A 206 -20.99 -16.76 -13.60
N CYS A 207 -21.35 -16.13 -14.71
CA CYS A 207 -22.69 -16.08 -15.28
C CYS A 207 -22.76 -16.89 -16.58
N ASP A 208 -23.71 -17.83 -16.66
CA ASP A 208 -23.97 -18.54 -17.91
C ASP A 208 -24.82 -17.70 -18.90
N ASP A 209 -24.96 -18.19 -20.13
CA ASP A 209 -25.75 -17.55 -21.20
C ASP A 209 -27.24 -17.34 -20.84
N ASP A 210 -27.76 -18.05 -19.84
CA ASP A 210 -29.13 -17.92 -19.33
C ASP A 210 -29.22 -16.89 -18.19
N GLY A 211 -28.10 -16.25 -17.82
CA GLY A 211 -27.98 -15.23 -16.77
C GLY A 211 -28.00 -15.81 -15.35
N ARG A 212 -27.68 -17.09 -15.17
CA ARG A 212 -27.59 -17.71 -13.85
C ARG A 212 -26.20 -17.52 -13.27
N HIS A 213 -26.16 -17.07 -12.01
CA HIS A 213 -24.92 -16.82 -11.28
C HIS A 213 -24.46 -18.07 -10.52
N TYR A 214 -23.16 -18.32 -10.61
CA TYR A 214 -22.42 -19.35 -9.89
C TYR A 214 -21.20 -18.75 -9.20
N PRO A 215 -20.76 -19.25 -8.04
CA PRO A 215 -19.43 -18.90 -7.53
C PRO A 215 -18.36 -19.35 -8.53
N ALA A 216 -17.45 -18.46 -8.91
CA ALA A 216 -16.36 -18.77 -9.83
C ALA A 216 -15.28 -19.60 -9.13
N GLU A 217 -14.67 -20.54 -9.85
CA GLU A 217 -13.43 -21.19 -9.48
C GLU A 217 -12.29 -20.54 -10.29
N TYR A 218 -11.25 -20.05 -9.63
CA TYR A 218 -10.22 -19.22 -10.25
C TYR A 218 -8.86 -19.34 -9.55
N SER A 219 -7.81 -19.00 -10.29
CA SER A 219 -6.46 -18.79 -9.76
C SER A 219 -6.03 -17.34 -9.94
N VAL A 220 -5.18 -16.86 -9.03
CA VAL A 220 -4.65 -15.49 -9.01
C VAL A 220 -3.12 -15.53 -9.03
N ASN A 221 -2.52 -14.72 -9.90
CA ASN A 221 -1.10 -14.39 -9.87
C ASN A 221 -0.94 -12.88 -9.62
N ILE A 222 0.06 -12.50 -8.82
CA ILE A 222 0.31 -11.11 -8.44
C ILE A 222 1.80 -10.81 -8.49
N TRP A 223 2.16 -9.70 -9.11
CA TRP A 223 3.51 -9.16 -9.19
C TRP A 223 3.58 -7.75 -8.61
N SER A 224 4.75 -7.33 -8.14
CA SER A 224 5.02 -5.92 -7.84
C SER A 224 5.22 -5.13 -9.14
N GLY A 225 4.77 -3.89 -9.18
CA GLY A 225 4.86 -3.02 -10.35
C GLY A 225 3.61 -3.03 -11.23
N ASN A 226 3.79 -2.66 -12.50
CA ASN A 226 2.69 -2.40 -13.44
C ASN A 226 2.47 -3.53 -14.46
N ASP A 227 3.29 -4.58 -14.43
CA ASP A 227 3.25 -5.71 -15.36
C ASP A 227 3.82 -6.99 -14.73
N ASP A 228 3.80 -8.09 -15.48
CA ASP A 228 4.28 -9.42 -15.10
C ASP A 228 5.81 -9.55 -15.05
N THR A 229 6.57 -8.46 -15.29
CA THR A 229 8.03 -8.46 -15.30
C THR A 229 8.65 -8.13 -13.94
N GLY A 230 7.82 -7.69 -12.98
CA GLY A 230 8.23 -7.37 -11.62
C GLY A 230 8.47 -8.58 -10.72
N GLU A 231 8.56 -8.35 -9.41
CA GLU A 231 8.76 -9.43 -8.43
C GLU A 231 7.45 -10.21 -8.25
N VAL A 232 7.51 -11.54 -8.36
CA VAL A 232 6.35 -12.41 -8.11
C VAL A 232 6.03 -12.38 -6.61
N LEU A 233 4.88 -11.79 -6.26
CA LEU A 233 4.38 -11.74 -4.88
C LEU A 233 3.57 -12.99 -4.53
N TYR A 234 2.67 -13.39 -5.43
CA TYR A 234 1.83 -14.58 -5.29
C TYR A 234 1.68 -15.26 -6.65
N SER A 235 1.61 -16.59 -6.66
CA SER A 235 1.44 -17.36 -7.90
C SER A 235 0.54 -18.58 -7.67
N ASP A 236 -0.35 -18.81 -8.64
CA ASP A 236 -1.33 -19.91 -8.68
C ASP A 236 -2.14 -20.04 -7.38
N LEU A 237 -2.58 -18.90 -6.84
CA LEU A 237 -3.37 -18.86 -5.63
C LEU A 237 -4.84 -19.11 -5.97
N GLN A 238 -5.36 -20.27 -5.58
CA GLN A 238 -6.70 -20.71 -5.94
C GLN A 238 -7.70 -20.52 -4.82
N ASN A 239 -8.94 -20.19 -5.19
CA ASN A 239 -10.06 -20.24 -4.27
C ASN A 239 -10.59 -21.68 -4.11
N THR A 240 -11.58 -21.88 -3.25
CA THR A 240 -12.27 -23.16 -3.09
C THR A 240 -13.75 -22.99 -3.36
N VAL A 241 -14.32 -23.82 -4.23
CA VAL A 241 -15.76 -23.90 -4.48
C VAL A 241 -16.29 -25.23 -3.93
N GLU A 242 -17.27 -25.17 -3.04
CA GLU A 242 -17.87 -26.35 -2.40
C GLU A 242 -19.39 -26.36 -2.54
N MET A 243 -19.97 -27.56 -2.62
CA MET A 243 -21.42 -27.77 -2.61
C MET A 243 -21.88 -28.18 -1.20
N ASP A 244 -22.90 -27.49 -0.69
CA ASP A 244 -23.49 -27.78 0.61
C ASP A 244 -24.46 -28.99 0.58
N ASN A 245 -24.99 -29.34 1.75
CA ASN A 245 -25.91 -30.48 1.88
C ASN A 245 -27.28 -30.25 1.21
N ASN A 246 -27.61 -29.02 0.83
CA ASN A 246 -28.85 -28.66 0.13
C ASN A 246 -28.66 -28.67 -1.39
N GLY A 247 -27.43 -28.81 -1.88
CA GLY A 247 -27.07 -28.77 -3.29
C GLY A 247 -26.75 -27.36 -3.80
N ASP A 248 -26.51 -26.41 -2.90
CA ASP A 248 -26.13 -25.04 -3.24
C ASP A 248 -24.59 -24.91 -3.20
N TYR A 249 -24.02 -24.24 -4.20
CA TYR A 249 -22.57 -24.01 -4.26
C TYR A 249 -22.19 -22.71 -3.56
N SER A 250 -21.05 -22.72 -2.87
CA SER A 250 -20.42 -21.54 -2.26
C SER A 250 -18.93 -21.50 -2.59
N GLY A 251 -18.42 -20.32 -2.93
CA GLY A 251 -16.99 -20.08 -3.16
C GLY A 251 -16.34 -19.36 -1.98
N SER A 252 -15.05 -19.62 -1.74
CA SER A 252 -14.23 -18.84 -0.82
C SER A 252 -13.65 -17.60 -1.50
N THR A 253 -13.30 -16.59 -0.71
CA THR A 253 -12.52 -15.43 -1.12
C THR A 253 -11.03 -15.76 -1.07
N VAL A 254 -10.24 -15.17 -1.97
CA VAL A 254 -8.77 -15.23 -1.97
C VAL A 254 -8.25 -13.92 -1.39
N CYS A 255 -7.65 -13.98 -0.20
CA CYS A 255 -7.06 -12.80 0.45
C CYS A 255 -5.54 -12.94 0.51
N VAL A 256 -4.84 -11.87 0.14
CA VAL A 256 -3.38 -11.77 0.09
C VAL A 256 -2.90 -10.57 0.88
N ALA A 257 -1.69 -10.65 1.43
CA ALA A 257 -1.04 -9.52 2.07
C ALA A 257 -0.05 -8.90 1.08
N LEU A 258 -0.34 -7.72 0.56
CA LEU A 258 0.48 -7.00 -0.40
C LEU A 258 1.50 -6.11 0.32
N PRO A 259 2.77 -6.07 -0.11
CA PRO A 259 3.80 -5.27 0.55
C PRO A 259 3.62 -3.78 0.23
N ASP A 260 3.29 -3.01 1.25
CA ASP A 260 3.29 -1.54 1.27
C ASP A 260 4.68 -1.07 1.71
N ILE A 261 5.59 -1.05 0.75
CA ILE A 261 7.00 -0.64 0.89
C ILE A 261 7.07 0.88 1.00
N GLY A 262 6.11 1.55 0.36
CA GLY A 262 6.08 2.97 0.18
C GLY A 262 5.45 3.79 1.30
N GLY A 263 4.62 3.17 2.14
CA GLY A 263 3.81 3.85 3.14
C GLY A 263 2.84 4.86 2.51
N GLU A 264 2.22 5.72 3.33
CA GLU A 264 1.22 6.69 2.83
C GLU A 264 1.77 7.75 1.84
N ASP A 265 3.10 7.91 1.77
CA ASP A 265 3.76 8.98 1.01
C ASP A 265 4.26 8.55 -0.38
N THR A 266 4.21 7.25 -0.72
CA THR A 266 4.57 6.78 -2.07
C THR A 266 3.60 5.72 -2.57
N VAL A 267 3.35 5.73 -3.89
CA VAL A 267 2.34 4.87 -4.51
C VAL A 267 2.99 3.55 -4.92
N ASP A 268 2.60 2.47 -4.26
CA ASP A 268 2.98 1.12 -4.65
C ASP A 268 2.03 0.59 -5.71
N HIS A 269 2.55 -0.17 -6.67
CA HIS A 269 1.79 -0.76 -7.76
C HIS A 269 1.84 -2.29 -7.68
N TYR A 270 0.71 -2.94 -7.97
CA TYR A 270 0.58 -4.39 -7.99
C TYR A 270 -0.13 -4.82 -9.28
N TYR A 271 0.52 -5.65 -10.08
CA TYR A 271 -0.09 -6.26 -11.27
C TYR A 271 -0.75 -7.57 -10.88
N VAL A 272 -2.03 -7.73 -11.18
CA VAL A 272 -2.87 -8.88 -10.82
C VAL A 272 -3.39 -9.54 -12.07
N GLU A 273 -3.24 -10.86 -12.18
CA GLU A 273 -3.91 -11.68 -13.18
C GLU A 273 -4.86 -12.69 -12.53
N ILE A 274 -6.04 -12.86 -13.11
CA ILE A 274 -7.05 -13.84 -12.69
C ILE A 274 -7.33 -14.77 -13.87
N THR A 275 -7.17 -16.07 -13.63
CA THR A 275 -7.50 -17.13 -14.59
C THR A 275 -8.74 -17.87 -14.11
N LEU A 276 -9.76 -17.96 -14.98
CA LEU A 276 -10.96 -18.75 -14.71
C LEU A 276 -10.65 -20.24 -14.86
N LEU A 277 -11.12 -21.05 -13.93
CA LEU A 277 -10.92 -22.50 -13.92
C LEU A 277 -12.23 -23.25 -14.18
N ASN A 278 -12.10 -24.51 -14.62
CA ASN A 278 -13.24 -25.43 -14.67
C ASN A 278 -13.81 -25.64 -13.26
N SER A 279 -15.14 -25.75 -13.14
CA SER A 279 -15.79 -25.99 -11.85
C SER A 279 -16.95 -26.96 -11.94
N ASP A 280 -17.17 -27.72 -10.88
CA ASP A 280 -18.38 -28.54 -10.73
C ASP A 280 -19.67 -27.70 -10.69
N ALA A 281 -19.57 -26.39 -10.36
CA ALA A 281 -20.71 -25.49 -10.26
C ALA A 281 -21.34 -25.15 -11.63
N TYR A 282 -20.50 -24.86 -12.63
CA TYR A 282 -20.93 -24.37 -13.95
C TYR A 282 -20.39 -25.20 -15.13
N GLY A 283 -19.51 -26.17 -14.88
CA GLY A 283 -18.97 -27.08 -15.89
C GLY A 283 -17.64 -26.62 -16.50
N ASP A 284 -17.38 -27.11 -17.72
CA ASP A 284 -16.13 -26.86 -18.43
C ASP A 284 -16.13 -25.48 -19.09
N VAL A 285 -15.08 -24.71 -18.89
CA VAL A 285 -14.77 -23.41 -19.51
C VAL A 285 -13.41 -23.46 -20.20
N THR A 286 -13.11 -22.47 -21.02
CA THR A 286 -11.73 -22.26 -21.49
C THR A 286 -10.91 -21.68 -20.34
N GLU A 287 -9.92 -22.41 -19.85
CA GLU A 287 -9.03 -21.91 -18.80
C GLU A 287 -8.02 -20.93 -19.40
N GLU A 288 -8.31 -19.64 -19.22
CA GLU A 288 -7.47 -18.53 -19.67
C GLU A 288 -7.53 -17.36 -18.70
N VAL A 289 -6.56 -16.45 -18.83
CA VAL A 289 -6.55 -15.20 -18.06
C VAL A 289 -7.76 -14.38 -18.50
N ILE A 290 -8.71 -14.19 -17.60
CA ILE A 290 -9.93 -13.42 -17.84
C ILE A 290 -9.78 -11.96 -17.41
N ARG A 291 -8.84 -11.67 -16.49
CA ARG A 291 -8.52 -10.31 -16.06
C ARG A 291 -7.02 -10.20 -15.87
N SER A 292 -6.46 -9.08 -16.30
CA SER A 292 -5.15 -8.62 -15.88
C SER A 292 -5.27 -7.13 -15.61
N PHE A 293 -4.79 -6.59 -14.50
CA PHE A 293 -4.90 -5.16 -14.19
C PHE A 293 -3.88 -4.73 -13.14
N THR A 294 -3.64 -3.42 -13.04
CA THR A 294 -2.75 -2.85 -12.01
C THR A 294 -3.57 -2.16 -10.93
N LEU A 295 -3.27 -2.47 -9.67
CA LEU A 295 -3.78 -1.80 -8.48
C LEU A 295 -2.71 -0.96 -7.82
N THR A 296 -3.14 0.07 -7.08
CA THR A 296 -2.29 0.80 -6.15
C THR A 296 -2.62 0.49 -4.70
N ASP A 297 -1.67 0.71 -3.80
CA ASP A 297 -1.88 0.62 -2.36
C ASP A 297 -3.03 1.52 -1.88
N ALA A 298 -3.12 2.74 -2.42
CA ALA A 298 -4.23 3.66 -2.15
C ALA A 298 -5.59 3.08 -2.55
N GLN A 299 -5.67 2.30 -3.64
CA GLN A 299 -6.91 1.64 -4.06
C GLN A 299 -7.26 0.47 -3.15
N VAL A 300 -6.27 -0.33 -2.75
CA VAL A 300 -6.50 -1.44 -1.82
C VAL A 300 -7.03 -0.94 -0.48
N ARG A 301 -6.50 0.18 0.04
CA ARG A 301 -6.95 0.79 1.30
C ARG A 301 -8.40 1.25 1.31
N THR A 302 -9.01 1.56 0.17
CA THR A 302 -10.41 2.01 0.16
C THR A 302 -11.42 0.86 0.30
N LEU A 303 -10.95 -0.38 0.21
CA LEU A 303 -11.73 -1.55 0.57
C LEU A 303 -11.89 -1.75 2.08
N PHE A 304 -11.17 -0.99 2.90
CA PHE A 304 -11.20 -1.16 4.35
C PHE A 304 -12.41 -0.39 4.93
N ASP A 305 -13.31 -1.10 5.60
CA ASP A 305 -14.40 -0.54 6.42
C ASP A 305 -14.00 -0.51 7.89
N GLY A 306 -13.19 0.50 8.26
CA GLY A 306 -12.61 0.63 9.60
C GLY A 306 -11.31 -0.16 9.77
N GLU A 307 -10.90 -0.39 11.02
CA GLU A 307 -9.58 -0.98 11.33
C GLU A 307 -9.51 -2.51 11.12
N ASP A 308 -10.67 -3.21 11.07
CA ASP A 308 -10.72 -4.69 11.13
C ASP A 308 -11.58 -5.35 10.03
N ALA A 309 -12.21 -4.59 9.14
CA ALA A 309 -13.08 -5.15 8.10
C ALA A 309 -12.60 -4.71 6.72
N ILE A 310 -12.49 -5.67 5.80
CA ILE A 310 -12.15 -5.45 4.39
C ILE A 310 -13.26 -5.99 3.50
N ASP A 311 -13.74 -5.16 2.59
CA ASP A 311 -14.60 -5.56 1.48
C ASP A 311 -13.74 -6.23 0.39
N TYR A 312 -14.27 -7.27 -0.24
CA TYR A 312 -13.58 -7.92 -1.35
C TYR A 312 -13.82 -7.14 -2.65
N TRP A 313 -12.81 -7.12 -3.51
CA TRP A 313 -13.00 -6.81 -4.91
C TRP A 313 -13.63 -8.01 -5.61
N HIS A 314 -14.81 -7.79 -6.18
CA HIS A 314 -15.64 -8.82 -6.76
C HIS A 314 -15.55 -8.76 -8.28
N PHE A 315 -14.94 -9.76 -8.92
CA PHE A 315 -15.00 -9.90 -10.37
C PHE A 315 -16.21 -10.73 -10.80
N ARG A 316 -16.76 -10.42 -11.96
CA ARG A 316 -17.94 -11.09 -12.50
C ARG A 316 -17.74 -11.40 -13.98
N GLU A 317 -17.74 -12.68 -14.30
CA GLU A 317 -17.39 -13.19 -15.63
C GLU A 317 -18.60 -13.80 -16.35
N GLY A 318 -18.76 -13.55 -17.65
CA GLY A 318 -19.80 -14.16 -18.49
C GLY A 318 -20.92 -13.23 -18.95
N VAL A 319 -21.71 -13.70 -19.92
CA VAL A 319 -22.75 -12.90 -20.60
C VAL A 319 -23.93 -12.67 -19.67
N GLY A 320 -24.15 -11.41 -19.27
CA GLY A 320 -25.26 -11.02 -18.37
C GLY A 320 -24.87 -10.89 -16.90
N CYS A 321 -23.58 -11.03 -16.58
CA CYS A 321 -23.03 -10.57 -15.31
C CYS A 321 -23.02 -9.03 -15.27
N ALA A 322 -23.22 -8.45 -14.08
CA ALA A 322 -22.74 -7.09 -13.78
C ALA A 322 -21.19 -7.09 -13.88
N THR A 323 -20.53 -5.95 -13.99
CA THR A 323 -19.06 -5.96 -14.03
C THR A 323 -18.46 -6.07 -12.63
N ASP A 324 -17.14 -6.06 -12.63
CA ASP A 324 -16.32 -6.07 -11.44
C ASP A 324 -16.62 -4.85 -10.55
N SER A 325 -16.57 -5.05 -9.23
CA SER A 325 -16.94 -4.02 -8.25
C SER A 325 -16.15 -4.17 -6.95
N PRO A 326 -15.77 -3.08 -6.26
CA PRO A 326 -15.92 -1.70 -6.72
C PRO A 326 -14.92 -1.39 -7.83
N THR A 327 -15.32 -0.51 -8.75
CA THR A 327 -14.39 0.06 -9.72
C THR A 327 -13.75 1.32 -9.11
N PHE A 328 -12.43 1.38 -9.08
CA PHE A 328 -11.69 2.45 -8.42
C PHE A 328 -11.40 3.62 -9.35
N THR A 329 -11.43 4.85 -8.83
CA THR A 329 -10.70 5.97 -9.46
C THR A 329 -9.21 5.84 -9.22
N ASP A 330 -8.41 6.65 -9.91
CA ASP A 330 -6.95 6.66 -9.73
C ASP A 330 -6.54 7.15 -8.33
N ASN A 331 -7.50 7.58 -7.48
CA ASN A 331 -7.34 8.03 -6.10
C ASN A 331 -7.93 7.02 -5.10
N GLY A 332 -8.37 5.86 -5.57
CA GLY A 332 -8.98 4.83 -4.74
C GLY A 332 -10.45 5.07 -4.38
N THR A 333 -11.03 6.26 -4.60
CA THR A 333 -12.46 6.47 -4.31
C THR A 333 -13.35 5.92 -5.42
N PRO A 334 -14.57 5.42 -5.13
CA PRO A 334 -15.55 5.11 -6.16
C PRO A 334 -15.90 6.34 -7.00
N PRO A 335 -16.12 6.20 -8.32
CA PRO A 335 -16.46 7.33 -9.18
C PRO A 335 -17.89 7.82 -8.93
N VAL A 336 -18.10 9.13 -9.09
CA VAL A 336 -19.39 9.80 -8.84
C VAL A 336 -19.76 10.68 -10.05
N ILE A 337 -21.04 10.71 -10.41
CA ILE A 337 -21.57 11.68 -11.37
C ILE A 337 -22.04 12.92 -10.62
N ASP A 338 -21.54 14.08 -11.02
CA ASP A 338 -21.87 15.39 -10.45
C ASP A 338 -22.22 16.42 -11.54
N VAL A 339 -22.51 17.65 -11.12
CA VAL A 339 -22.88 18.78 -11.99
C VAL A 339 -21.80 19.14 -13.02
N ASP A 340 -20.53 18.80 -12.75
CA ASP A 340 -19.40 19.10 -13.63
C ASP A 340 -19.13 17.99 -14.65
N THR A 341 -19.70 16.79 -14.44
CA THR A 341 -19.47 15.59 -15.25
C THR A 341 -20.07 15.71 -16.65
N ASN A 342 -19.26 15.45 -17.67
CA ASN A 342 -19.63 15.39 -19.09
C ASN A 342 -19.87 13.92 -19.47
N ILE A 343 -20.95 13.62 -20.18
CA ILE A 343 -21.24 12.28 -20.69
C ILE A 343 -21.36 12.35 -22.22
N TYR A 344 -20.39 11.78 -22.92
CA TYR A 344 -20.34 11.74 -24.37
C TYR A 344 -20.71 10.36 -24.87
N ILE A 345 -21.85 10.26 -25.55
CA ILE A 345 -22.33 9.04 -26.20
C ILE A 345 -21.96 9.13 -27.67
N TYR A 346 -20.79 8.60 -28.03
CA TYR A 346 -20.37 8.49 -29.42
C TYR A 346 -21.14 7.37 -30.12
N PHE A 347 -21.62 7.67 -31.32
CA PHE A 347 -22.36 6.77 -32.18
C PHE A 347 -21.66 6.69 -33.53
N ASP A 348 -21.29 5.48 -33.94
CA ASP A 348 -20.79 5.24 -35.28
C ASP A 348 -21.86 5.49 -36.35
N SER A 349 -21.61 6.52 -37.17
CA SER A 349 -22.48 6.97 -38.24
C SER A 349 -21.96 6.63 -39.64
N SER A 350 -20.99 5.72 -39.75
CA SER A 350 -20.51 5.10 -40.99
C SER A 350 -21.65 4.52 -41.84
N GLY A 351 -22.68 3.99 -41.18
CA GLY A 351 -24.01 3.74 -41.74
C GLY A 351 -24.58 2.34 -41.46
N SER A 352 -23.75 1.39 -41.08
CA SER A 352 -24.13 0.04 -40.63
C SER A 352 -25.09 0.08 -39.43
N MET A 353 -24.91 1.05 -38.52
CA MET A 353 -25.70 1.21 -37.29
C MET A 353 -26.86 2.20 -37.36
N ASN A 354 -27.30 2.62 -38.56
CA ASN A 354 -28.31 3.69 -38.73
C ASN A 354 -29.60 3.52 -37.90
N SER A 355 -30.02 2.28 -37.60
CA SER A 355 -31.21 2.02 -36.78
C SER A 355 -31.04 2.38 -35.30
N THR A 356 -29.81 2.51 -34.79
CA THR A 356 -29.47 2.71 -33.37
C THR A 356 -29.52 4.18 -32.96
N LEU A 357 -29.24 5.13 -33.87
CA LEU A 357 -29.16 6.57 -33.54
C LEU A 357 -30.45 7.14 -32.93
N SER A 358 -31.60 6.90 -33.56
CA SER A 358 -32.86 7.47 -33.11
C SER A 358 -33.29 6.95 -31.73
N PRO A 359 -33.16 5.64 -31.42
CA PRO A 359 -33.30 5.13 -30.07
C PRO A 359 -32.36 5.78 -29.05
N LEU A 360 -31.07 5.93 -29.34
CA LEU A 360 -30.10 6.56 -28.44
C LEU A 360 -30.46 8.02 -28.13
N GLN A 361 -30.86 8.79 -29.15
CA GLN A 361 -31.32 10.17 -28.96
C GLN A 361 -32.59 10.23 -28.13
N THR A 362 -33.53 9.31 -28.33
CA THR A 362 -34.77 9.23 -27.56
C THR A 362 -34.48 8.90 -26.10
N MET A 363 -33.64 7.89 -25.87
CA MET A 363 -33.19 7.47 -24.54
C MET A 363 -32.54 8.64 -23.79
N ARG A 364 -31.56 9.32 -24.41
CA ARG A 364 -30.89 10.48 -23.81
C ARG A 364 -31.85 11.59 -23.43
N ASN A 365 -32.81 11.90 -24.30
CA ASN A 365 -33.75 13.01 -24.10
C ASN A 365 -34.88 12.71 -23.11
N THR A 366 -35.08 11.44 -22.74
CA THR A 366 -36.18 10.99 -21.88
C THR A 366 -35.65 10.23 -20.67
N LEU A 367 -35.38 8.93 -20.82
CA LEU A 367 -35.05 8.01 -19.73
C LEU A 367 -33.78 8.42 -18.96
N LEU A 368 -32.69 8.69 -19.66
CA LEU A 368 -31.43 9.06 -19.00
C LEU A 368 -31.51 10.46 -18.38
N LYS A 369 -32.28 11.37 -19.00
CA LYS A 369 -32.54 12.68 -18.41
C LYS A 369 -33.31 12.54 -17.10
N ASP A 370 -34.37 11.76 -17.10
CA ASP A 370 -35.19 11.54 -15.90
C ASP A 370 -34.37 10.95 -14.74
N ALA A 371 -33.36 10.12 -15.04
CA ALA A 371 -32.44 9.56 -14.04
C ALA A 371 -31.39 10.57 -13.54
N LEU A 372 -30.70 11.25 -14.45
CA LEU A 372 -29.51 12.03 -14.09
C LEU A 372 -29.79 13.49 -13.76
N ILE A 373 -30.94 14.06 -14.14
CA ILE A 373 -31.22 15.50 -14.01
C ILE A 373 -31.10 16.00 -12.55
N GLY A 374 -31.36 15.14 -11.57
CA GLY A 374 -31.16 15.45 -10.15
C GLY A 374 -29.72 15.71 -9.75
N LEU A 375 -28.75 15.11 -10.48
CA LEU A 375 -27.31 15.29 -10.28
C LEU A 375 -26.77 16.57 -10.95
N TYR A 376 -27.55 17.14 -11.86
CA TYR A 376 -27.27 18.42 -12.52
C TYR A 376 -28.12 19.56 -11.94
N ASP A 377 -28.35 19.56 -10.62
CA ASP A 377 -29.13 20.57 -9.90
C ASP A 377 -30.56 20.80 -10.43
N ASN A 378 -31.13 19.81 -11.11
CA ASN A 378 -32.40 19.91 -11.85
C ASN A 378 -32.39 20.97 -12.97
N ASP A 379 -31.22 21.30 -13.54
CA ASP A 379 -31.04 22.23 -14.65
C ASP A 379 -31.00 21.48 -16.00
N GLU A 380 -32.08 21.62 -16.78
CA GLU A 380 -32.19 20.97 -18.09
C GLU A 380 -31.18 21.51 -19.11
N ASP A 381 -30.79 22.78 -19.04
CA ASP A 381 -29.82 23.36 -19.97
C ASP A 381 -28.42 22.82 -19.65
N ALA A 382 -28.07 22.70 -18.37
CA ALA A 382 -26.82 22.07 -17.93
C ALA A 382 -26.74 20.60 -18.37
N TYR A 383 -27.80 19.81 -18.12
CA TYR A 383 -27.85 18.42 -18.59
C TYR A 383 -27.69 18.33 -20.12
N ASN A 384 -28.40 19.17 -20.88
CA ASN A 384 -28.37 19.11 -22.34
C ASN A 384 -27.00 19.51 -22.94
N ASP A 385 -26.25 20.37 -22.25
CA ASP A 385 -24.88 20.75 -22.61
C ASP A 385 -23.88 19.64 -22.29
N LYS A 386 -24.04 18.98 -21.14
CA LYS A 386 -23.12 17.99 -20.59
C LYS A 386 -23.33 16.56 -21.09
N VAL A 387 -24.57 16.17 -21.38
CA VAL A 387 -24.94 14.82 -21.82
C VAL A 387 -25.34 14.83 -23.29
N ARG A 388 -24.46 14.33 -24.17
CA ARG A 388 -24.55 14.51 -25.62
C ARG A 388 -24.45 13.18 -26.37
N VAL A 389 -25.31 13.00 -27.36
CA VAL A 389 -25.12 11.97 -28.40
C VAL A 389 -24.38 12.60 -29.57
N ILE A 390 -23.21 12.06 -29.91
CA ILE A 390 -22.29 12.61 -30.92
C ILE A 390 -22.17 11.58 -32.04
N SER A 391 -22.59 11.96 -33.25
CA SER A 391 -22.42 11.12 -34.43
C SER A 391 -21.04 11.35 -35.04
N ASP A 392 -20.28 10.27 -35.18
CA ASP A 392 -18.97 10.27 -35.83
C ASP A 392 -18.87 9.06 -36.76
N GLY A 393 -18.40 9.26 -37.99
CA GLY A 393 -18.33 8.19 -39.00
C GLY A 393 -16.90 7.80 -39.35
N SER A 394 -15.95 8.07 -38.45
CA SER A 394 -14.53 7.79 -38.67
C SER A 394 -14.14 6.37 -38.29
N GLU A 395 -14.97 5.66 -37.53
CA GLU A 395 -14.70 4.32 -36.97
C GLU A 395 -13.45 4.27 -36.08
N ARG A 396 -13.06 5.40 -35.49
CA ARG A 396 -11.88 5.53 -34.61
C ARG A 396 -12.27 5.41 -33.14
N THR A 397 -12.60 4.21 -32.68
CA THR A 397 -13.05 3.93 -31.30
C THR A 397 -12.13 4.56 -30.23
N LEU A 398 -10.81 4.40 -30.35
CA LEU A 398 -9.85 4.96 -29.37
C LEU A 398 -9.80 6.50 -29.43
N ASN A 399 -10.04 7.10 -30.61
CA ASN A 399 -10.18 8.54 -30.74
C ASN A 399 -11.47 9.06 -30.09
N MET A 400 -12.57 8.32 -30.20
CA MET A 400 -13.84 8.63 -29.53
C MET A 400 -13.74 8.44 -28.02
N LEU A 401 -13.08 7.38 -27.53
CA LEU A 401 -12.73 7.23 -26.13
C LEU A 401 -11.90 8.40 -25.63
N ASN A 402 -10.98 8.90 -26.46
CA ASN A 402 -10.20 10.10 -26.19
C ASN A 402 -10.98 11.41 -26.44
N PHE A 403 -12.32 11.33 -26.58
CA PHE A 403 -13.23 12.45 -26.81
C PHE A 403 -12.70 13.43 -27.87
N GLN A 404 -12.12 12.84 -28.92
CA GLN A 404 -11.57 13.50 -30.10
C GLN A 404 -10.51 14.57 -29.80
N GLY A 405 -9.84 14.48 -28.65
CA GLY A 405 -8.85 15.45 -28.22
C GLY A 405 -9.42 16.70 -27.53
N GLU A 406 -10.74 16.77 -27.30
CA GLU A 406 -11.35 17.90 -26.57
C GLU A 406 -10.87 17.93 -25.11
N THR A 407 -10.90 19.08 -24.44
CA THR A 407 -10.53 19.20 -23.01
C THR A 407 -11.65 19.90 -22.25
N PRO A 408 -12.79 19.23 -22.04
CA PRO A 408 -13.90 19.81 -21.31
C PRO A 408 -13.53 20.03 -19.84
N ALA A 409 -14.18 21.03 -19.23
CA ALA A 409 -14.10 21.24 -17.79
C ALA A 409 -14.97 20.21 -17.05
N GLY A 410 -14.45 19.69 -15.93
CA GLY A 410 -15.08 18.62 -15.15
C GLY A 410 -14.77 17.22 -15.66
N ASN A 411 -15.27 16.20 -14.94
CA ASN A 411 -15.05 14.79 -15.26
C ASN A 411 -15.70 14.40 -16.60
N VAL A 412 -15.27 13.30 -17.20
CA VAL A 412 -15.69 12.84 -18.53
C VAL A 412 -15.99 11.34 -18.48
N ILE A 413 -17.17 10.99 -18.96
CA ILE A 413 -17.60 9.64 -19.27
C ILE A 413 -17.74 9.55 -20.79
N SER A 414 -16.94 8.71 -21.44
CA SER A 414 -17.02 8.47 -22.90
C SER A 414 -17.62 7.09 -23.18
N LEU A 415 -18.83 7.07 -23.72
CA LEU A 415 -19.59 5.88 -24.08
C LEU A 415 -19.57 5.73 -25.60
N VAL A 416 -18.93 4.68 -26.13
CA VAL A 416 -18.71 4.51 -27.58
C VAL A 416 -19.51 3.34 -28.12
N PHE A 417 -20.50 3.62 -28.97
CA PHE A 417 -21.28 2.62 -29.70
C PHE A 417 -20.74 2.48 -31.12
N GLN A 418 -20.12 1.34 -31.42
CA GLN A 418 -19.50 1.07 -32.73
C GLN A 418 -19.62 -0.42 -33.08
N ASP A 419 -19.67 -0.74 -34.38
CA ASP A 419 -19.79 -2.12 -34.87
C ASP A 419 -18.65 -2.56 -35.81
N GLU A 420 -17.89 -1.63 -36.39
CA GLU A 420 -16.75 -1.95 -37.24
C GLU A 420 -15.61 -0.94 -37.13
N ALA A 421 -14.36 -1.36 -37.41
CA ALA A 421 -13.20 -0.47 -37.53
C ALA A 421 -12.25 -0.91 -38.67
N GLU A 422 -12.82 -1.54 -39.70
CA GLU A 422 -12.06 -2.16 -40.79
C GLU A 422 -11.30 -1.09 -41.60
N TYR A 423 -10.04 -1.38 -41.97
CA TYR A 423 -9.09 -0.48 -42.64
C TYR A 423 -8.59 0.70 -41.79
N ILE A 424 -9.24 1.01 -40.66
CA ILE A 424 -8.81 2.04 -39.72
C ILE A 424 -7.92 1.46 -38.64
N TYR A 425 -8.36 0.42 -37.93
CA TYR A 425 -7.59 -0.21 -36.84
C TYR A 425 -7.08 -1.61 -37.16
N HIS A 426 -7.69 -2.28 -38.13
CA HIS A 426 -7.26 -3.59 -38.57
C HIS A 426 -7.39 -3.74 -40.09
N SER A 427 -6.73 -4.74 -40.67
CA SER A 427 -6.89 -5.07 -42.09
C SER A 427 -8.17 -5.88 -42.32
N GLY A 428 -8.76 -5.73 -43.50
CA GLY A 428 -9.77 -6.68 -43.97
C GLY A 428 -9.18 -8.02 -44.42
N GLY A 429 -9.95 -9.11 -44.30
CA GLY A 429 -9.54 -10.47 -44.66
C GLY A 429 -9.26 -11.39 -43.47
N ALA A 430 -8.30 -12.32 -43.60
CA ALA A 430 -7.83 -13.13 -42.47
C ALA A 430 -6.99 -12.24 -41.56
N TRP A 431 -7.52 -11.95 -40.38
CA TRP A 431 -6.96 -11.05 -39.39
C TRP A 431 -7.10 -11.69 -38.00
N ASP A 432 -6.10 -11.49 -37.15
CA ASP A 432 -6.00 -12.00 -35.79
C ASP A 432 -5.13 -11.08 -34.92
N GLU A 433 -5.00 -11.40 -33.63
CA GLU A 433 -4.19 -10.65 -32.66
C GLU A 433 -2.71 -10.50 -33.06
N ASN A 434 -2.18 -11.37 -33.93
CA ASN A 434 -0.78 -11.37 -34.38
C ASN A 434 -0.58 -10.56 -35.67
N THR A 435 -1.66 -10.08 -36.27
CA THR A 435 -1.61 -9.24 -37.45
C THR A 435 -1.10 -7.84 -37.09
N THR A 436 -0.26 -7.25 -37.93
CA THR A 436 0.34 -5.94 -37.66
C THR A 436 -0.73 -4.85 -37.56
N ARG A 437 -0.69 -4.08 -36.47
CA ARG A 437 -1.58 -2.92 -36.23
C ARG A 437 -1.41 -1.88 -37.32
N THR A 438 -2.46 -1.11 -37.58
CA THR A 438 -2.35 0.04 -38.50
C THR A 438 -1.62 1.20 -37.84
N GLY A 439 -1.04 2.11 -38.63
CA GLY A 439 -0.44 3.32 -38.07
C GLY A 439 -1.46 4.24 -37.39
N THR A 440 -2.72 4.23 -37.82
CA THR A 440 -3.80 5.01 -37.19
C THR A 440 -4.13 4.49 -35.79
N TYR A 441 -4.14 3.16 -35.62
CA TYR A 441 -4.30 2.53 -34.31
C TYR A 441 -3.20 2.99 -33.36
N GLU A 442 -1.94 2.89 -33.78
CA GLU A 442 -0.80 3.26 -32.95
C GLU A 442 -0.85 4.73 -32.52
N LEU A 443 -1.26 5.63 -33.42
CA LEU A 443 -1.42 7.05 -33.09
C LEU A 443 -2.56 7.30 -32.10
N ASP A 444 -3.68 6.60 -32.22
CA ASP A 444 -4.83 6.84 -31.33
C ASP A 444 -4.63 6.22 -29.95
N VAL A 445 -4.05 5.02 -29.85
CA VAL A 445 -3.76 4.40 -28.55
C VAL A 445 -2.70 5.20 -27.78
N ASP A 446 -1.65 5.67 -28.48
CA ASP A 446 -0.62 6.53 -27.87
C ASP A 446 -1.21 7.86 -27.39
N ALA A 447 -2.06 8.49 -28.21
CA ALA A 447 -2.73 9.74 -27.84
C ALA A 447 -3.73 9.56 -26.69
N LEU A 448 -4.47 8.45 -26.65
CA LEU A 448 -5.38 8.13 -25.55
C LEU A 448 -4.57 7.92 -24.26
N ARG A 449 -3.62 6.98 -24.26
CA ARG A 449 -2.80 6.66 -23.08
C ARG A 449 -2.04 7.87 -22.55
N THR A 450 -1.41 8.65 -23.44
CA THR A 450 -0.71 9.90 -23.06
C THR A 450 -1.63 10.86 -22.31
N ARG A 451 -2.88 10.99 -22.76
CA ARG A 451 -3.84 11.89 -22.14
C ARG A 451 -4.39 11.34 -20.84
N LEU A 452 -4.70 10.05 -20.76
CA LEU A 452 -5.12 9.42 -19.52
C LEU A 452 -4.09 9.65 -18.41
N ASN A 453 -2.81 9.47 -18.73
CA ASN A 453 -1.71 9.70 -17.78
C ASN A 453 -1.55 11.18 -17.36
N SER A 454 -2.20 12.11 -18.08
CA SER A 454 -2.20 13.54 -17.76
C SER A 454 -3.45 14.00 -17.00
N PHE A 455 -4.48 13.16 -16.95
CA PHE A 455 -5.72 13.54 -16.30
C PHE A 455 -5.56 13.52 -14.78
N PRO A 456 -6.20 14.46 -14.07
CA PRO A 456 -6.37 14.31 -12.64
C PRO A 456 -7.10 13.01 -12.35
N SER A 457 -6.81 12.43 -11.21
CA SER A 457 -7.50 11.24 -10.78
C SER A 457 -9.02 11.41 -10.73
N GLY A 458 -9.74 10.36 -11.15
CA GLY A 458 -11.20 10.33 -11.18
C GLY A 458 -11.82 11.16 -12.30
N TYR A 459 -10.99 11.77 -13.16
CA TYR A 459 -11.45 12.58 -14.27
C TYR A 459 -12.14 11.77 -15.37
N TYR A 460 -11.71 10.54 -15.64
CA TYR A 460 -12.11 9.81 -16.86
C TYR A 460 -12.69 8.41 -16.60
N ARG A 461 -13.74 8.09 -17.36
CA ARG A 461 -14.25 6.73 -17.58
C ARG A 461 -14.62 6.50 -19.04
N GLY A 462 -14.34 5.31 -19.54
CA GLY A 462 -14.68 4.90 -20.91
C GLY A 462 -15.51 3.63 -20.93
N VAL A 463 -16.52 3.53 -21.80
CA VAL A 463 -17.19 2.26 -22.07
C VAL A 463 -17.26 2.03 -23.58
N ILE A 464 -16.90 0.83 -24.01
CA ILE A 464 -17.05 0.39 -25.40
C ILE A 464 -18.27 -0.52 -25.47
N PHE A 465 -19.26 -0.13 -26.27
CA PHE A 465 -20.42 -0.92 -26.63
C PHE A 465 -20.21 -1.45 -28.05
N GLN A 466 -19.74 -2.70 -28.15
CA GLN A 466 -19.64 -3.40 -29.43
C GLN A 466 -21.03 -3.79 -29.89
N VAL A 467 -21.50 -3.16 -30.97
CA VAL A 467 -22.83 -3.41 -31.53
C VAL A 467 -22.77 -4.52 -32.57
N GLU A 468 -23.62 -5.54 -32.41
CA GLU A 468 -23.64 -6.72 -33.27
C GLU A 468 -24.63 -6.51 -34.43
N THR A 469 -24.21 -5.76 -35.44
CA THR A 469 -24.97 -5.61 -36.69
C THR A 469 -24.88 -6.85 -37.59
N ASP A 470 -23.79 -7.61 -37.47
CA ASP A 470 -23.60 -8.92 -38.09
C ASP A 470 -22.59 -9.76 -37.28
N THR A 471 -22.53 -11.06 -37.57
CA THR A 471 -21.69 -12.05 -36.85
C THR A 471 -20.49 -12.55 -37.67
N TRP A 472 -20.19 -11.89 -38.80
CA TRP A 472 -19.09 -12.25 -39.70
C TRP A 472 -18.36 -11.04 -40.25
N GLY A 473 -17.15 -11.26 -40.77
CA GLY A 473 -16.38 -10.24 -41.49
C GLY A 473 -15.95 -9.08 -40.60
N PRO A 474 -16.10 -7.82 -41.05
CA PRO A 474 -15.59 -6.66 -40.32
C PRO A 474 -16.20 -6.52 -38.91
N PHE A 475 -17.47 -6.90 -38.75
CA PHE A 475 -18.19 -6.78 -37.46
C PHE A 475 -17.71 -7.78 -36.42
N ALA A 476 -17.51 -9.04 -36.82
CA ALA A 476 -16.90 -10.05 -35.96
C ALA A 476 -15.45 -9.71 -35.63
N ASN A 477 -14.69 -9.20 -36.61
CA ASN A 477 -13.32 -8.77 -36.39
C ASN A 477 -13.24 -7.57 -35.42
N PHE A 478 -14.23 -6.68 -35.43
CA PHE A 478 -14.27 -5.58 -34.47
C PHE A 478 -14.49 -6.08 -33.04
N LYS A 479 -15.39 -7.05 -32.83
CA LYS A 479 -15.52 -7.72 -31.53
C LYS A 479 -14.17 -8.29 -31.06
N SER A 480 -13.51 -9.09 -31.90
CA SER A 480 -12.19 -9.65 -31.54
C SER A 480 -11.11 -8.59 -31.36
N LEU A 481 -11.18 -7.46 -32.07
CA LEU A 481 -10.27 -6.33 -31.83
C LEU A 481 -10.42 -5.79 -30.41
N ILE A 482 -11.66 -5.55 -29.97
CA ILE A 482 -11.89 -5.04 -28.62
C ILE A 482 -11.45 -6.07 -27.57
N GLU A 483 -11.70 -7.37 -27.79
CA GLU A 483 -11.22 -8.45 -26.90
C GLU A 483 -9.68 -8.47 -26.79
N TYR A 484 -8.95 -8.26 -27.90
CA TYR A 484 -7.48 -8.20 -27.85
C TYR A 484 -6.95 -6.95 -27.14
N ILE A 485 -7.67 -5.82 -27.24
CA ILE A 485 -7.32 -4.57 -26.56
C ILE A 485 -7.58 -4.68 -25.06
N GLU A 486 -8.75 -5.22 -24.69
CA GLU A 486 -9.18 -5.46 -23.32
C GLU A 486 -8.23 -6.41 -22.60
N ASN A 487 -7.90 -7.55 -23.23
CA ASN A 487 -7.06 -8.58 -22.61
C ASN A 487 -5.56 -8.36 -22.84
N GLY A 488 -5.18 -7.40 -23.69
CA GLY A 488 -3.79 -7.11 -24.00
C GLY A 488 -3.05 -8.29 -24.66
N THR A 489 -3.67 -8.95 -25.64
CA THR A 489 -3.09 -10.16 -26.25
C THR A 489 -2.41 -9.90 -27.59
N GLY A 490 -1.49 -10.79 -27.98
CA GLY A 490 -0.76 -10.69 -29.24
C GLY A 490 -0.06 -9.34 -29.44
N ASN A 491 -0.31 -8.69 -30.57
CA ASN A 491 0.21 -7.34 -30.85
C ASN A 491 -0.50 -6.25 -30.03
N TYR A 492 -1.55 -6.54 -29.28
CA TYR A 492 -2.26 -5.55 -28.46
C TYR A 492 -1.78 -5.58 -26.99
N ALA A 493 -0.71 -6.31 -26.68
CA ALA A 493 -0.09 -6.33 -25.34
C ALA A 493 0.60 -5.03 -24.93
N GLY A 494 0.68 -4.81 -23.61
CA GLY A 494 1.35 -3.68 -22.98
C GLY A 494 0.76 -2.34 -23.42
N ASN A 495 1.61 -1.39 -23.83
CA ASN A 495 1.20 -0.04 -24.22
C ASN A 495 0.31 0.04 -25.47
N TYR A 496 0.06 -1.09 -26.14
CA TYR A 496 -0.82 -1.16 -27.30
C TYR A 496 -2.21 -1.72 -26.98
N GLY A 497 -2.48 -2.03 -25.71
CA GLY A 497 -3.79 -2.42 -25.21
C GLY A 497 -4.23 -1.51 -24.07
N LEU A 498 -5.27 -1.96 -23.37
CA LEU A 498 -5.84 -1.31 -22.20
C LEU A 498 -6.04 -2.29 -21.05
N SER A 499 -5.42 -3.46 -21.08
CA SER A 499 -5.54 -4.45 -20.01
C SER A 499 -4.99 -3.92 -18.68
N ASP A 500 -3.95 -3.10 -18.71
CA ASP A 500 -3.41 -2.43 -17.52
C ASP A 500 -4.30 -1.29 -16.98
N ARG A 501 -5.49 -1.07 -17.53
CA ARG A 501 -6.35 0.10 -17.28
C ARG A 501 -7.69 -0.31 -16.69
N ILE A 502 -8.04 0.29 -15.55
CA ILE A 502 -9.30 0.02 -14.84
C ILE A 502 -10.41 1.03 -15.18
N GLU A 503 -10.10 2.06 -15.97
CA GLU A 503 -11.04 3.13 -16.29
C GLU A 503 -12.06 2.74 -17.38
N PHE A 504 -11.96 1.52 -17.91
CA PHE A 504 -12.70 1.05 -19.09
C PHE A 504 -13.67 -0.09 -18.77
N GLY A 505 -14.87 -0.02 -19.35
CA GLY A 505 -15.83 -1.11 -19.39
C GLY A 505 -16.07 -1.58 -20.83
N TYR A 506 -16.37 -2.87 -20.99
CA TYR A 506 -16.55 -3.50 -22.31
C TYR A 506 -17.88 -4.25 -22.34
N ASN A 507 -18.71 -3.96 -23.34
CA ASN A 507 -20.02 -4.55 -23.51
C ASN A 507 -20.14 -5.11 -24.93
N TYR A 508 -20.30 -6.42 -25.04
CA TYR A 508 -20.34 -7.14 -26.32
C TYR A 508 -21.77 -7.56 -26.71
N GLY A 509 -21.99 -7.79 -28.00
CA GLY A 509 -23.28 -8.31 -28.49
C GLY A 509 -24.44 -7.32 -28.36
N VAL A 510 -24.15 -6.02 -28.34
CA VAL A 510 -25.18 -4.99 -28.16
C VAL A 510 -26.13 -5.00 -29.35
N THR A 511 -27.43 -5.12 -29.08
CA THR A 511 -28.44 -5.28 -30.14
C THR A 511 -28.65 -3.96 -30.91
N PRO A 512 -28.50 -3.95 -32.26
CA PRO A 512 -28.73 -2.75 -33.06
C PRO A 512 -30.21 -2.40 -33.18
N GLY A 513 -30.53 -1.10 -33.20
CA GLY A 513 -31.91 -0.62 -33.36
C GLY A 513 -32.89 -1.07 -32.28
N ALA A 514 -32.40 -1.41 -31.09
CA ALA A 514 -33.22 -1.80 -29.94
C ALA A 514 -34.03 -0.61 -29.38
N THR A 515 -34.79 -0.86 -28.32
CA THR A 515 -35.65 0.18 -27.73
C THR A 515 -34.83 1.21 -26.94
N PRO A 516 -35.35 2.44 -26.73
CA PRO A 516 -34.71 3.41 -25.84
C PRO A 516 -34.49 2.86 -24.42
N THR A 517 -35.41 2.04 -23.90
CA THR A 517 -35.29 1.41 -22.58
C THR A 517 -34.12 0.44 -22.53
N TYR A 518 -33.95 -0.41 -23.55
CA TYR A 518 -32.79 -1.30 -23.63
C TYR A 518 -31.46 -0.54 -23.53
N TYR A 519 -31.30 0.55 -24.26
CA TYR A 519 -30.07 1.35 -24.18
C TYR A 519 -29.92 2.11 -22.87
N ALA A 520 -31.02 2.50 -22.21
CA ALA A 520 -30.96 3.12 -20.89
C ALA A 520 -30.45 2.12 -19.86
N ASP A 521 -31.09 0.95 -19.80
CA ASP A 521 -30.73 -0.12 -18.86
C ASP A 521 -29.28 -0.57 -19.08
N LEU A 522 -28.87 -0.71 -20.34
CA LEU A 522 -27.50 -1.08 -20.72
C LEU A 522 -26.46 -0.04 -20.27
N ILE A 523 -26.73 1.25 -20.46
CA ILE A 523 -25.80 2.32 -20.02
C ILE A 523 -25.78 2.42 -18.50
N VAL A 524 -26.94 2.35 -17.83
CA VAL A 524 -27.00 2.38 -16.36
C VAL A 524 -26.20 1.21 -15.80
N GLN A 525 -26.43 0.00 -16.29
CA GLN A 525 -25.67 -1.17 -15.89
C GLN A 525 -24.17 -0.93 -16.08
N ALA A 526 -23.73 -0.53 -17.29
CA ALA A 526 -22.32 -0.27 -17.58
C ALA A 526 -21.67 0.84 -16.74
N LEU A 527 -22.46 1.77 -16.18
CA LEU A 527 -21.97 2.78 -15.26
C LEU A 527 -21.92 2.26 -13.82
N GLU A 528 -22.93 1.55 -13.35
CA GLU A 528 -22.93 0.87 -12.04
C GLU A 528 -21.73 -0.08 -11.93
N ASP A 529 -21.51 -0.79 -13.03
CA ASP A 529 -20.38 -1.62 -13.34
C ASP A 529 -19.03 -0.88 -13.18
N LEU A 530 -18.92 0.30 -13.78
CA LEU A 530 -17.78 1.19 -13.55
C LEU A 530 -17.77 1.86 -12.17
N GLY A 531 -18.57 1.40 -11.22
CA GLY A 531 -18.55 1.80 -9.81
C GLY A 531 -19.39 3.03 -9.50
N TYR A 532 -20.15 3.55 -10.45
CA TYR A 532 -21.06 4.66 -10.20
C TYR A 532 -22.28 4.21 -9.39
N GLN A 533 -22.79 5.09 -8.53
CA GLN A 533 -24.05 4.87 -7.80
C GLN A 533 -25.13 5.74 -8.44
N LEU A 534 -26.10 5.12 -9.13
CA LEU A 534 -27.11 5.80 -9.96
C LEU A 534 -28.55 5.67 -9.46
#